data_AF-W4FMW2-F1
#
_entry.id   AF-W4FMW2-F1
#
_cell.length_a   1.000
_cell.length_b   1.000
_cell.length_c   1.000
_cell.angle_alpha   90.00
_cell.angle_beta   90.00
_cell.angle_gamma   90.00
#
_symmetry.space_group_name_H-M   'P 1'
#
loop_
_entity.id
_entity.type
_entity.pdbx_description
1 polymer ?
#
loop_
_entity_poly.entity_id
_entity_poly.type
_entity_poly.pdbx_seq_one_letter_code
_entity_poly.pdbx_strand_id
1 'polypeptide(L)'
;MSAANNTNPSQEAPSPLLALPASSSSSTAETSAVPNVTVGGTSVALEHLGPIVVQPDGSLMRITDWATKTDHEKETISRVIAKRNKTRMEALQASQNADLD
;
A
#
# COMPACT_ATOMS: atom_id res chain seq x y z
N MET A 1 53.55 2.00 -47.91
CA MET A 1 54.22 2.02 -46.60
C MET A 1 53.40 2.92 -45.67
N SER A 2 52.92 2.35 -44.56
CA SER A 2 52.65 2.95 -43.23
C SER A 2 51.89 4.29 -43.15
N ALA A 3 50.64 4.36 -42.67
CA ALA A 3 50.07 4.09 -41.33
C ALA A 3 50.02 5.34 -40.41
N ALA A 4 48.81 5.62 -39.89
CA ALA A 4 48.44 6.11 -38.54
C ALA A 4 47.24 7.08 -38.65
N ASN A 5 45.99 6.64 -38.49
CA ASN A 5 45.24 6.45 -37.22
C ASN A 5 45.15 7.72 -36.35
N ASN A 6 43.93 8.28 -36.21
CA ASN A 6 43.37 8.50 -34.88
C ASN A 6 41.82 8.65 -34.96
N THR A 7 41.12 7.55 -34.72
CA THR A 7 39.70 7.54 -34.37
C THR A 7 39.55 7.93 -32.90
N ASN A 8 38.99 9.11 -32.62
CA ASN A 8 38.59 9.50 -31.26
C ASN A 8 37.07 9.29 -31.09
N PRO A 9 36.61 8.37 -30.22
CA PRO A 9 35.19 8.27 -29.90
C PRO A 9 34.88 9.29 -28.80
N SER A 10 34.22 10.38 -29.17
CA SER A 10 33.64 11.31 -28.18
C SER A 10 32.41 10.66 -27.56
N GLN A 11 32.71 9.94 -26.48
CA GLN A 11 31.85 9.43 -25.42
C GLN A 11 30.61 10.32 -25.18
N GLU A 12 29.44 9.79 -25.57
CA GLU A 12 28.12 10.34 -25.24
C GLU A 12 27.94 10.27 -23.71
N ALA A 13 27.87 11.42 -23.06
CA ALA A 13 27.65 11.51 -21.63
C ALA A 13 26.20 11.07 -21.30
N PRO A 14 26.00 10.15 -20.35
CA PRO A 14 24.66 9.71 -19.99
C PRO A 14 23.89 10.88 -19.34
N SER A 15 22.68 11.13 -19.85
CA SER A 15 21.71 12.07 -19.29
C SER A 15 21.53 11.85 -17.77
N PRO A 16 21.42 12.91 -16.96
CA PRO A 16 21.30 12.78 -15.52
C PRO A 16 20.02 12.00 -15.18
N LEU A 17 20.18 10.87 -14.50
CA LEU A 17 19.06 10.07 -14.02
C LEU A 17 18.33 10.88 -12.94
N LEU A 18 17.09 11.29 -13.24
CA LEU A 18 16.19 11.84 -12.21
C LEU A 18 15.78 10.68 -11.30
N ALA A 19 16.44 10.59 -10.14
CA ALA A 19 16.10 9.62 -9.12
C ALA A 19 14.73 9.96 -8.51
N LEU A 20 13.92 8.92 -8.29
CA LEU A 20 12.73 9.03 -7.45
C LEU A 20 13.17 9.42 -6.02
N PRO A 21 12.37 10.22 -5.29
CA PRO A 21 12.66 10.51 -3.89
C PRO A 21 12.77 9.19 -3.12
N ALA A 22 13.80 9.06 -2.28
CA ALA A 22 13.96 7.91 -1.42
C ALA A 22 12.71 7.78 -0.53
N SER A 23 12.11 6.58 -0.47
CA SER A 23 11.14 6.27 0.59
C SER A 23 11.82 6.55 1.92
N SER A 24 11.29 7.53 2.67
CA SER A 24 11.76 7.88 3.99
C SER A 24 11.47 6.73 4.96
N SER A 25 12.29 5.70 4.92
CA SER A 25 12.43 4.71 5.99
C SER A 25 13.33 5.30 7.07
N SER A 26 12.84 6.35 7.75
CA SER A 26 13.49 6.90 8.92
C SER A 26 12.99 6.17 10.18
N SER A 27 13.70 5.10 10.52
CA SER A 27 13.69 4.57 11.89
C SER A 27 14.42 5.57 12.78
N THR A 28 13.70 6.46 13.47
CA THR A 28 13.94 6.95 14.85
C THR A 28 12.91 8.04 15.19
N ALA A 29 11.96 7.67 16.05
CA ALA A 29 11.25 8.48 17.04
C ALA A 29 10.46 9.74 16.60
N GLU A 30 9.13 9.63 16.73
CA GLU A 30 8.21 10.67 17.23
C GLU A 30 7.68 11.70 16.22
N THR A 31 6.92 11.23 15.23
CA THR A 31 5.55 11.71 14.94
C THR A 31 4.94 10.70 13.99
N SER A 32 3.91 10.00 14.48
CA SER A 32 3.04 9.13 13.69
C SER A 32 2.67 9.86 12.39
N ALA A 33 3.34 9.54 11.29
CA ALA A 33 2.95 10.05 9.97
C ALA A 33 1.68 9.29 9.61
N VAL A 34 0.58 9.78 10.16
CA VAL A 34 -0.74 9.20 9.98
C VAL A 34 -0.99 9.19 8.49
N PRO A 35 -1.10 8.01 7.85
CA PRO A 35 -1.39 8.02 6.45
C PRO A 35 -2.78 8.65 6.32
N ASN A 36 -2.90 9.67 5.47
CA ASN A 36 -4.13 10.43 5.31
C ASN A 36 -4.71 10.07 3.95
N VAL A 37 -5.93 9.54 3.93
CA VAL A 37 -6.61 9.23 2.67
C VAL A 37 -7.60 10.35 2.39
N THR A 38 -7.43 11.00 1.24
CA THR A 38 -8.37 12.02 0.76
C THR A 38 -9.47 11.32 -0.03
N VAL A 39 -10.67 11.23 0.55
CA VAL A 39 -11.88 10.75 -0.17
C VAL A 39 -12.84 11.94 -0.29
N GLY A 40 -13.15 12.35 -1.52
CA GLY A 40 -14.10 13.45 -1.76
C GLY A 40 -13.64 14.83 -1.27
N GLY A 41 -12.33 15.07 -1.12
CA GLY A 41 -11.77 16.38 -0.75
C GLY A 41 -11.50 16.58 0.75
N THR A 42 -11.89 15.64 1.62
CA THR A 42 -11.58 15.68 3.05
C THR A 42 -10.47 14.69 3.39
N SER A 43 -9.35 15.20 3.90
CA SER A 43 -8.23 14.40 4.40
C SER A 43 -8.60 13.83 5.78
N VAL A 44 -8.75 12.51 5.90
CA VAL A 44 -9.06 11.85 7.18
C VAL A 44 -7.84 11.05 7.62
N ALA A 45 -7.36 11.35 8.84
CA ALA A 45 -6.33 10.58 9.52
C ALA A 45 -6.78 9.12 9.70
N LEU A 46 -5.98 8.16 9.21
CA LEU A 46 -6.33 6.73 9.23
C LEU A 46 -6.33 6.09 10.64
N GLU A 47 -5.82 6.75 11.67
CA GLU A 47 -5.71 6.23 13.05
C GLU A 47 -7.05 5.85 13.71
N HIS A 48 -8.15 6.46 13.26
CA HIS A 48 -9.47 6.31 13.89
C HIS A 48 -10.50 5.52 13.06
N LEU A 49 -10.09 4.95 11.92
CA LEU A 49 -11.02 4.36 10.96
C LEU A 49 -11.38 2.89 11.24
N GLY A 50 -10.70 2.26 12.20
CA GLY A 50 -10.97 0.89 12.60
C GLY A 50 -10.55 -0.16 11.58
N PRO A 51 -10.97 -1.42 11.77
CA PRO A 51 -10.60 -2.52 10.90
C PRO A 51 -11.28 -2.40 9.53
N ILE A 52 -10.55 -2.77 8.48
CA ILE A 52 -11.07 -2.90 7.11
C ILE A 52 -11.78 -4.25 6.95
N VAL A 53 -12.88 -4.25 6.21
CA VAL A 53 -13.68 -5.43 5.87
C VAL A 53 -13.41 -5.83 4.43
N VAL A 54 -13.10 -7.11 4.21
CA VAL A 54 -13.00 -7.70 2.87
C VAL A 54 -14.37 -8.24 2.49
N GLN A 55 -14.88 -7.89 1.33
CA GLN A 55 -16.13 -8.44 0.79
C GLN A 55 -15.88 -9.72 -0.04
N PRO A 56 -16.91 -10.55 -0.28
CA PRO A 56 -16.79 -11.76 -1.11
C PRO A 56 -16.39 -11.48 -2.56
N ASP A 57 -16.65 -10.28 -3.07
CA ASP A 57 -16.25 -9.81 -4.40
C ASP A 57 -14.80 -9.26 -4.43
N GLY A 58 -14.09 -9.30 -3.31
CA GLY A 58 -12.74 -8.76 -3.17
C GLY A 58 -12.68 -7.25 -2.89
N SER A 59 -13.81 -6.54 -2.88
CA SER A 59 -13.82 -5.11 -2.54
C SER A 59 -13.52 -4.89 -1.06
N LEU A 60 -12.84 -3.78 -0.75
CA LEU A 60 -12.56 -3.35 0.62
C LEU A 60 -13.62 -2.35 1.08
N MET A 61 -14.13 -2.51 2.30
CA MET A 61 -15.06 -1.59 2.93
C MET A 61 -14.57 -1.16 4.31
N ARG A 62 -14.82 0.10 4.66
CA ARG A 62 -14.64 0.62 6.01
C ARG A 62 -15.94 0.58 6.80
N ILE A 63 -15.84 0.58 8.13
CA ILE A 63 -16.99 0.77 9.02
C ILE A 63 -17.12 2.28 9.27
N THR A 64 -18.14 2.92 8.71
CA THR A 64 -18.35 4.38 8.80
C THR A 64 -18.54 4.85 10.25
N ASP A 65 -19.28 4.08 11.04
CA ASP A 65 -19.63 4.43 12.42
C ASP A 65 -18.67 3.82 13.45
N TRP A 66 -17.42 3.53 13.07
CA TRP A 66 -16.45 2.89 13.98
C TRP A 66 -16.12 3.75 15.20
N ALA A 67 -15.94 5.06 14.99
CA ALA A 67 -15.56 5.99 16.05
C ALA A 67 -16.63 6.10 17.15
N THR A 68 -17.90 5.88 16.82
CA THR A 68 -19.03 5.95 17.75
C THR A 68 -19.24 4.66 18.54
N LYS A 69 -18.52 3.58 18.21
CA LYS A 69 -18.59 2.30 18.95
C LYS A 69 -17.85 2.38 20.27
N THR A 70 -18.40 1.69 21.27
CA THR A 70 -17.73 1.47 22.56
C THR A 70 -16.55 0.52 22.40
N ASP A 71 -15.59 0.54 23.33
CA ASP A 71 -14.40 -0.30 23.23
C ASP A 71 -14.74 -1.80 23.28
N HIS A 72 -15.79 -2.18 24.02
CA HIS A 72 -16.27 -3.55 24.08
C HIS A 72 -16.87 -4.03 22.74
N GLU A 73 -17.65 -3.18 22.08
CA GLU A 73 -18.16 -3.47 20.74
C GLU A 73 -17.02 -3.53 19.72
N LYS A 74 -16.06 -2.60 19.80
CA LYS A 74 -14.89 -2.57 18.93
C LYS A 74 -14.10 -3.86 19.01
N GLU A 75 -13.84 -4.38 20.21
CA GLU A 75 -13.12 -5.66 20.39
C GLU A 75 -13.88 -6.81 19.71
N THR A 76 -15.19 -6.89 19.97
CA THR A 76 -16.04 -7.96 19.43
C THR A 76 -16.11 -7.89 17.90
N ILE A 77 -16.36 -6.70 17.35
CA ILE A 77 -16.43 -6.47 15.91
C ILE A 77 -15.09 -6.79 15.27
N SER A 78 -13.98 -6.31 15.83
CA SER A 78 -12.62 -6.58 15.32
C SER A 78 -12.34 -8.09 15.23
N ARG A 79 -12.68 -8.83 16.28
CA ARG A 79 -12.51 -10.29 16.33
C ARG A 79 -13.33 -11.02 15.25
N VAL A 80 -14.57 -10.60 15.05
CA VAL A 80 -15.45 -11.21 14.04
C VAL A 80 -14.98 -10.87 12.62
N ILE A 81 -14.60 -9.61 12.37
CA ILE A 81 -14.09 -9.17 11.06
C ILE A 81 -12.80 -9.90 10.72
N ALA A 82 -11.87 -10.05 11.65
CA ALA A 82 -10.62 -10.79 11.42
C ALA A 82 -10.89 -12.24 10.96
N LYS A 83 -11.80 -12.95 11.63
CA LYS A 83 -12.17 -14.33 11.25
C LYS A 83 -12.80 -14.38 9.86
N ARG A 84 -13.75 -13.49 9.56
CA ARG A 84 -14.46 -13.48 8.28
C ARG A 84 -13.55 -13.07 7.13
N ASN A 85 -12.70 -12.08 7.35
CA ASN A 85 -11.73 -11.64 6.35
C ASN A 85 -10.75 -12.76 6.02
N LYS A 86 -10.25 -13.50 7.02
CA LYS A 86 -9.38 -14.65 6.77
C LYS A 86 -10.04 -15.67 5.81
N THR A 87 -11.26 -16.11 6.12
CA THR A 87 -11.98 -17.08 5.26
C THR A 87 -12.23 -16.53 3.85
N ARG A 88 -12.59 -15.25 3.74
CA ARG A 88 -12.81 -14.63 2.41
C ARG A 88 -11.51 -14.53 1.62
N MET A 89 -10.41 -14.14 2.26
CA MET A 89 -9.10 -14.05 1.61
C MET A 89 -8.62 -15.42 1.14
N GLU A 90 -8.81 -16.47 1.94
CA GLU A 90 -8.50 -17.85 1.54
C GLU A 90 -9.32 -18.28 0.32
N ALA A 91 -10.63 -17.99 0.30
CA ALA A 91 -11.48 -18.30 -0.84
C ALA A 91 -11.06 -17.53 -2.11
N LEU A 92 -10.78 -16.24 -2.00
CA LEU A 92 -10.32 -15.42 -3.13
C LEU A 92 -8.96 -15.86 -3.65
N GLN A 93 -8.05 -16.30 -2.77
CA GLN A 93 -6.76 -16.86 -3.18
C GLN A 93 -6.93 -18.20 -3.89
N ALA A 94 -7.80 -19.08 -3.38
CA ALA A 94 -8.09 -20.36 -4.02
C ALA A 94 -8.71 -20.17 -5.42
N SER A 95 -9.66 -19.24 -5.57
CA SER A 95 -10.23 -18.89 -6.88
C SER A 95 -9.18 -18.37 -7.84
N GLN A 96 -8.37 -17.39 -7.42
CA GLN A 96 -7.30 -16.85 -8.26
C GLN A 96 -6.30 -17.93 -8.69
N ASN A 97 -5.93 -18.84 -7.80
CA ASN A 97 -5.00 -19.93 -8.15
C ASN A 97 -5.63 -20.95 -9.11
N ALA A 98 -6.95 -21.19 -9.03
CA ALA A 98 -7.65 -22.09 -9.95
C ALA A 98 -7.85 -21.47 -11.34
N ASP A 99 -8.00 -20.15 -11.44
CA ASP A 99 -8.10 -19.44 -12.73
C ASP A 99 -6.75 -19.35 -13.47
N LEU A 100 -5.64 -19.63 -12.78
CA LEU A 100 -4.27 -19.58 -13.32
C LEU A 100 -3.74 -20.94 -13.79
N ASP A 101 -4.51 -22.02 -13.66
CA ASP A 101 -4.20 -23.39 -14.13
C ASP A 101 -5.00 -23.73 -15.41
#